data_AF-E4V0U9-F1
#
_entry.id   AF-E4V0U9-F1
#
_cell.length_a   1.000
_cell.length_b   1.000
_cell.length_c   1.000
_cell.angle_alpha   90.00
_cell.angle_beta   90.00
_cell.angle_gamma   90.00
#
_symmetry.space_group_name_H-M   'P 1'
#
loop_
_entity.id
_entity.type
_entity.pdbx_description
1 polymer ?
#
loop_
_entity_poly.entity_id
_entity_poly.type
_entity_poly.pdbx_seq_one_letter_code
_entity_poly.pdbx_strand_id
1 'polypeptide(L)'
;MVFKLTQCGRFVFRRFNSRVLYVPSSGLRTEVIASSFAARPSVEGLFRSLSLSNSYATTAAKPKTKAKKTVKKKASKKPTPPPKRGRPGKSDKEKKAEKKEKEAKAQAKEDLKNLKEAALTPPKRLPTSKISIFSAGKGPLVESVKAFKEISAFQAEELEQTAEKNAETNRHNLEQWIESHTPLEIRNANAARRKLRRILPKKSRTYGAIKDDRQVKAPRNAYLLYSLDKHNSGEFNHLPAKERIAETARSWKNASESEKERYKALQEEDRTRYINEYKSTYGEEPKMLESSDAEDF
;
A
#
# COMPACT_ATOMS: atom_id res chain seq x y z
N MET A 1 -33.93 43.30 -53.99
CA MET A 1 -34.04 43.63 -52.55
C MET A 1 -33.87 42.36 -51.76
N VAL A 2 -32.99 42.41 -50.77
CA VAL A 2 -32.41 41.29 -50.03
C VAL A 2 -33.32 40.96 -48.83
N PHE A 3 -33.70 39.70 -48.66
CA PHE A 3 -34.26 39.21 -47.39
C PHE A 3 -33.34 38.15 -46.78
N LYS A 4 -32.84 38.50 -45.60
CA LYS A 4 -31.99 37.70 -44.71
C LYS A 4 -32.80 36.56 -44.11
N LEU A 5 -32.27 35.34 -44.17
CA LEU A 5 -32.71 34.24 -43.32
C LEU A 5 -31.63 33.98 -42.26
N THR A 6 -32.08 34.11 -41.03
CA THR A 6 -31.34 34.02 -39.77
C THR A 6 -30.98 32.58 -39.41
N GLN A 7 -29.82 32.44 -38.77
CA GLN A 7 -29.31 31.24 -38.12
C GLN A 7 -30.29 30.64 -37.11
N CYS A 8 -30.37 29.31 -37.07
CA CYS A 8 -30.61 28.55 -35.85
C CYS A 8 -29.64 27.36 -35.83
N GLY A 9 -28.61 27.48 -35.00
CA GLY A 9 -27.60 26.45 -34.79
C GLY A 9 -28.16 25.27 -34.00
N ARG A 10 -28.00 24.06 -34.53
CA ARG A 10 -28.16 22.79 -33.81
C ARG A 10 -26.76 22.24 -33.52
N PHE A 11 -26.25 22.50 -32.33
CA PHE A 11 -25.06 21.83 -31.82
C PHE A 11 -25.45 20.41 -31.38
N VAL A 12 -25.10 19.42 -32.20
CA VAL A 12 -25.16 18.01 -31.82
C VAL A 12 -23.87 17.68 -31.08
N PHE A 13 -23.94 17.50 -29.76
CA PHE A 13 -22.85 16.91 -28.98
C PHE A 13 -22.73 15.42 -29.36
N ARG A 14 -21.83 15.11 -30.29
CA ARG A 14 -21.35 13.75 -30.52
C ARG A 14 -20.55 13.32 -29.28
N ARG A 15 -21.10 12.39 -28.50
CA ARG A 15 -20.35 11.60 -27.52
C ARG A 15 -19.23 10.86 -28.25
N PHE A 16 -17.99 11.29 -28.05
CA PHE A 16 -16.82 10.51 -28.44
C PHE A 16 -16.59 9.41 -27.40
N ASN A 17 -16.98 8.18 -27.77
CA ASN A 17 -16.47 6.96 -27.13
C ASN A 17 -14.96 6.88 -27.42
N SER A 18 -14.14 7.08 -26.39
CA SER A 18 -12.71 6.80 -26.48
C SER A 18 -12.48 5.29 -26.49
N ARG A 19 -12.13 4.79 -27.67
CA ARG A 19 -11.63 3.44 -27.90
C ARG A 19 -10.41 3.19 -27.01
N VAL A 20 -10.50 2.15 -26.20
CA VAL A 20 -9.40 1.55 -25.45
C VAL A 20 -8.37 1.01 -26.43
N LEU A 21 -7.19 1.64 -26.50
CA LEU A 21 -6.03 1.08 -27.19
C LEU A 21 -5.27 0.17 -26.22
N TYR A 22 -5.44 -1.13 -26.43
CA TYR A 22 -4.62 -2.20 -25.87
C TYR A 22 -3.26 -2.20 -26.59
N VAL A 23 -2.17 -1.97 -25.86
CA VAL A 23 -0.81 -2.13 -26.38
C VAL A 23 -0.23 -3.43 -25.81
N PRO A 24 0.10 -4.44 -26.63
CA PRO A 24 0.77 -5.65 -26.18
C PRO A 24 2.27 -5.37 -26.02
N SER A 25 2.79 -5.55 -24.81
CA SER A 25 4.23 -5.54 -24.55
C SER A 25 4.81 -6.92 -24.85
N SER A 26 5.25 -7.12 -26.09
CA SER A 26 6.19 -8.17 -26.47
C SER A 26 7.54 -7.52 -26.78
N GLY A 27 8.54 -7.78 -25.95
CA GLY A 27 9.88 -7.22 -26.12
C GLY A 27 10.87 -7.85 -25.16
N LEU A 28 11.61 -8.82 -25.70
CA LEU A 28 12.75 -9.51 -25.10
C LEU A 28 13.76 -8.53 -24.49
N ARG A 29 14.18 -8.81 -23.24
CA ARG A 29 15.50 -8.41 -22.74
C ARG A 29 16.11 -9.57 -21.97
N THR A 30 17.06 -10.23 -22.62
CA THR A 30 18.11 -11.02 -22.00
C THR A 30 19.10 -10.05 -21.36
N GLU A 31 19.22 -10.05 -20.04
CA GLU A 31 20.37 -9.45 -19.36
C GLU A 31 20.89 -10.38 -18.28
N VAL A 32 22.21 -10.40 -18.23
CA VAL A 32 23.09 -11.39 -17.61
C VAL A 32 22.96 -11.39 -16.09
N ILE A 33 22.99 -12.59 -15.52
CA ILE A 33 23.08 -12.85 -14.09
C ILE A 33 24.48 -12.45 -13.61
N ALA A 34 24.55 -11.42 -12.76
CA ALA A 34 25.70 -11.19 -11.89
C ALA A 34 25.22 -11.22 -10.44
N SER A 35 25.51 -12.33 -9.77
CA SER A 35 25.28 -12.56 -8.34
C SER A 35 26.13 -11.61 -7.49
N SER A 36 25.47 -10.76 -6.70
CA SER A 36 26.09 -10.16 -5.51
C SER A 36 25.11 -10.23 -4.34
N PHE A 37 25.42 -11.09 -3.39
CA PHE A 37 24.74 -11.17 -2.10
C PHE A 37 25.12 -9.95 -1.25
N ALA A 38 24.34 -8.88 -1.34
CA ALA A 38 24.35 -7.81 -0.34
C ALA A 38 23.26 -8.10 0.70
N ALA A 39 23.70 -8.38 1.92
CA ALA A 39 22.84 -8.60 3.08
C ALA A 39 21.93 -7.39 3.31
N ARG A 40 20.61 -7.61 3.27
CA ARG A 40 19.62 -6.60 3.65
C ARG A 40 19.62 -6.45 5.18
N PRO A 41 19.75 -5.23 5.74
CA PRO A 41 19.56 -5.05 7.17
C PRO A 41 18.08 -5.27 7.54
N SER A 42 17.87 -6.10 8.57
CA SER A 42 16.58 -6.40 9.17
C SER A 42 15.95 -5.13 9.74
N VAL A 43 14.72 -4.83 9.32
CA VAL A 43 13.96 -3.63 9.72
C VAL A 43 13.12 -3.86 10.99
N GLU A 44 13.49 -4.82 11.84
CA GLU A 44 12.78 -5.13 13.09
C GLU A 44 13.03 -4.12 14.24
N GLY A 45 13.76 -3.03 13.98
CA GLY A 45 14.16 -2.07 15.01
C GLY A 45 13.34 -0.77 15.14
N LEU A 46 12.35 -0.50 14.28
CA LEU A 46 11.80 0.87 14.17
C LEU A 46 10.53 1.19 14.99
N PHE A 47 10.02 0.27 15.83
CA PHE A 47 8.81 0.53 16.62
C PHE A 47 8.98 0.23 18.11
N ARG A 48 9.99 0.84 18.74
CA ARG A 48 10.11 0.85 20.19
C ARG A 48 10.66 2.19 20.70
N SER A 49 9.81 3.22 20.72
CA SER A 49 9.82 4.30 21.73
C SER A 49 8.90 5.47 21.34
N LEU A 50 7.59 5.24 21.39
CA LEU A 50 6.62 6.33 21.61
C LEU A 50 6.22 6.29 23.09
N SER A 51 7.16 6.69 23.95
CA SER A 51 6.90 7.30 25.26
C SER A 51 8.25 7.52 25.94
N LEU A 52 8.68 8.78 26.05
CA LEU A 52 9.24 9.36 27.28
C LEU A 52 9.48 10.85 27.02
N SER A 53 8.55 11.60 27.61
CA SER A 53 8.61 13.00 28.04
C SER A 53 9.99 13.66 28.10
N ASN A 54 9.99 14.90 27.60
CA ASN A 54 10.96 15.97 27.86
C ASN A 54 11.58 15.93 29.26
N SER A 55 12.91 16.05 29.30
CA SER A 55 13.62 16.78 30.35
C SER A 55 14.95 17.26 29.80
N TYR A 56 15.02 18.58 29.58
CA TYR A 56 16.19 19.34 29.16
C TYR A 56 17.15 19.49 30.34
N ALA A 57 18.43 19.16 30.16
CA ALA A 57 19.50 19.63 31.02
C ALA A 57 20.83 19.63 30.26
N THR A 58 21.25 20.82 29.85
CA THR A 58 22.58 21.18 29.33
C THR A 58 23.59 21.30 30.47
N THR A 59 24.74 20.62 30.38
CA THR A 59 26.04 21.19 30.79
C THR A 59 27.18 20.48 30.06
N ALA A 60 28.09 21.30 29.54
CA ALA A 60 29.26 20.94 28.75
C ALA A 60 30.45 20.47 29.59
N ALA A 61 31.37 19.74 28.94
CA ALA A 61 32.84 19.87 28.97
C ALA A 61 33.61 18.54 29.02
N LYS A 62 34.75 18.54 28.31
CA LYS A 62 35.58 17.43 27.80
C LYS A 62 36.74 17.03 28.75
N PRO A 63 37.57 15.99 28.42
CA PRO A 63 38.20 15.04 29.36
C PRO A 63 39.70 15.28 29.61
N LYS A 64 40.30 14.58 30.59
CA LYS A 64 41.77 14.39 30.70
C LYS A 64 42.22 13.04 31.32
N THR A 65 42.99 12.31 30.51
CA THR A 65 44.29 11.59 30.74
C THR A 65 44.48 10.42 31.71
N LYS A 66 45.31 9.48 31.21
CA LYS A 66 45.83 8.19 31.73
C LYS A 66 46.80 8.32 32.91
N ALA A 67 46.93 7.28 33.75
CA ALA A 67 48.20 6.56 34.00
C ALA A 67 48.03 5.36 34.97
N LYS A 68 48.90 4.37 34.78
CA LYS A 68 48.93 3.00 35.30
C LYS A 68 49.92 2.91 36.47
N LYS A 69 49.63 2.16 37.54
CA LYS A 69 50.68 1.56 38.39
C LYS A 69 50.23 0.23 39.02
N THR A 70 51.11 -0.74 38.85
CA THR A 70 51.10 -2.14 39.33
C THR A 70 51.67 -2.23 40.74
N VAL A 71 51.05 -3.01 41.65
CA VAL A 71 51.75 -3.77 42.70
C VAL A 71 50.94 -5.04 43.03
N LYS A 72 51.62 -6.18 43.13
CA LYS A 72 51.10 -7.52 43.45
C LYS A 72 51.72 -7.96 44.78
N LYS A 73 50.94 -8.33 45.81
CA LYS A 73 51.30 -9.40 46.77
C LYS A 73 50.15 -9.86 47.68
N LYS A 74 49.96 -11.18 47.64
CA LYS A 74 49.60 -12.17 48.68
C LYS A 74 48.35 -12.02 49.57
N ALA A 75 47.37 -12.86 49.21
CA ALA A 75 46.68 -13.88 50.03
C ALA A 75 46.43 -13.61 51.53
N SER A 76 45.16 -13.44 51.89
CA SER A 76 44.59 -14.06 53.10
C SER A 76 43.07 -14.31 52.95
N LYS A 77 42.71 -15.54 53.34
CA LYS A 77 41.42 -16.03 53.88
C LYS A 77 40.10 -15.75 53.12
N LYS A 78 39.53 -16.87 52.67
CA LYS A 78 38.20 -17.08 52.04
C LYS A 78 37.05 -16.60 52.95
N PRO A 79 36.21 -15.64 52.54
CA PRO A 79 34.90 -15.44 53.14
C PRO A 79 33.86 -16.32 52.43
N THR A 80 33.02 -16.96 53.23
CA THR A 80 31.81 -17.68 52.85
C THR A 80 30.89 -16.80 51.98
N PRO A 81 30.25 -17.34 50.92
CA PRO A 81 29.32 -16.55 50.11
C PRO A 81 28.09 -16.16 50.95
N PRO A 82 27.64 -14.90 50.91
CA PRO A 82 26.43 -14.49 51.60
C PRO A 82 25.21 -15.20 50.98
N PRO A 83 24.15 -15.45 51.77
CA PRO A 83 22.96 -16.12 51.29
C PRO A 83 22.39 -15.36 50.09
N LYS A 84 22.04 -16.08 49.02
CA LYS A 84 21.36 -15.53 47.85
C LYS A 84 20.11 -14.77 48.33
N ARG A 85 20.22 -13.45 48.43
CA ARG A 85 19.05 -12.57 48.61
C ARG A 85 18.11 -12.90 47.46
N GLY A 86 16.93 -13.41 47.80
CA GLY A 86 15.85 -13.62 46.86
C GLY A 86 15.66 -12.35 46.04
N ARG A 87 15.46 -12.52 44.74
CA ARG A 87 15.16 -11.42 43.81
C ARG A 87 14.11 -10.51 44.47
N PRO A 88 14.36 -9.19 44.62
CA PRO A 88 13.40 -8.30 45.26
C PRO A 88 12.05 -8.44 44.55
N GLY A 89 10.97 -8.56 45.34
CA GLY A 89 9.62 -8.66 44.81
C GLY A 89 9.33 -7.47 43.90
N LYS A 90 8.73 -7.73 42.72
CA LYS A 90 8.40 -6.70 41.73
C LYS A 90 7.70 -5.52 42.40
N SER A 91 8.16 -4.31 42.11
CA SER A 91 7.53 -3.09 42.62
C SER A 91 6.09 -2.97 42.12
N ASP A 92 5.23 -2.24 42.84
CA ASP A 92 3.82 -2.08 42.42
C ASP A 92 3.69 -1.35 41.07
N LYS A 93 4.70 -0.54 40.71
CA LYS A 93 4.84 0.08 39.39
C LYS A 93 5.09 -0.96 38.29
N GLU A 94 5.93 -1.96 38.55
CA GLU A 94 6.18 -3.09 37.63
C GLU A 94 4.96 -4.01 37.51
N LYS A 95 4.27 -4.30 38.62
CA LYS A 95 3.02 -5.09 38.59
C LYS A 95 1.91 -4.39 37.79
N LYS A 96 1.77 -3.07 37.96
CA LYS A 96 0.81 -2.24 37.19
C LYS A 96 1.16 -2.17 35.71
N ALA A 97 2.45 -2.06 35.37
CA ALA A 97 2.92 -2.11 33.98
C ALA A 97 2.66 -3.49 33.34
N GLU A 98 2.92 -4.58 34.06
CA GLU A 98 2.65 -5.94 33.56
C GLU A 98 1.15 -6.20 33.35
N LYS A 99 0.29 -5.70 34.23
CA LYS A 99 -1.18 -5.80 34.06
C LYS A 99 -1.64 -5.04 32.80
N LYS A 100 -1.14 -3.81 32.59
CA LYS A 100 -1.44 -3.02 31.37
C LYS A 100 -0.92 -3.68 30.10
N GLU A 101 0.26 -4.31 30.14
CA GLU A 101 0.80 -5.03 29.00
C GLU A 101 -0.03 -6.28 28.66
N LYS A 102 -0.50 -7.01 29.68
CA LYS A 102 -1.40 -8.16 29.50
C LYS A 102 -2.74 -7.75 28.89
N GLU A 103 -3.31 -6.64 29.37
CA GLU A 103 -4.55 -6.07 28.84
C GLU A 103 -4.39 -5.59 27.38
N ALA A 104 -3.31 -4.85 27.08
CA ALA A 104 -3.02 -4.41 25.71
C ALA A 104 -2.80 -5.59 24.75
N LYS A 105 -2.17 -6.68 25.21
CA LYS A 105 -2.03 -7.91 24.42
C LYS A 105 -3.36 -8.64 24.20
N ALA A 106 -4.28 -8.59 25.16
CA ALA A 106 -5.62 -9.16 25.01
C ALA A 106 -6.42 -8.35 23.98
N GLN A 107 -6.44 -7.03 24.12
CA GLN A 107 -7.08 -6.10 23.17
C GLN A 107 -6.50 -6.26 21.76
N ALA A 108 -5.17 -6.32 21.60
CA ALA A 108 -4.55 -6.52 20.29
C ALA A 108 -4.94 -7.86 19.63
N LYS A 109 -5.20 -8.91 20.41
CA LYS A 109 -5.69 -10.20 19.88
C LYS A 109 -7.15 -10.09 19.44
N GLU A 110 -7.98 -9.42 20.22
CA GLU A 110 -9.39 -9.15 19.89
C GLU A 110 -9.50 -8.28 18.64
N ASP A 111 -8.77 -7.17 18.59
CA ASP A 111 -8.66 -6.31 17.41
C ASP A 111 -8.24 -7.10 16.18
N LEU A 112 -7.28 -8.02 16.32
CA LEU A 112 -6.83 -8.86 15.22
C LEU A 112 -7.87 -9.89 14.78
N LYS A 113 -8.77 -10.36 15.67
CA LYS A 113 -9.92 -11.19 15.31
C LYS A 113 -10.96 -10.36 14.57
N ASN A 114 -11.35 -9.22 15.13
CA ASN A 114 -12.31 -8.29 14.55
C ASN A 114 -11.86 -7.82 13.15
N LEU A 115 -10.56 -7.51 12.99
CA LEU A 115 -10.00 -7.15 11.68
C LEU A 115 -10.06 -8.29 10.67
N LYS A 116 -9.92 -9.55 11.09
CA LYS A 116 -10.02 -10.70 10.18
C LYS A 116 -11.46 -10.97 9.76
N GLU A 117 -12.41 -10.82 10.67
CA GLU A 117 -13.84 -10.95 10.39
C GLU A 117 -14.30 -9.84 9.44
N ALA A 118 -13.93 -8.59 9.74
CA ALA A 118 -14.23 -7.45 8.87
C ALA A 118 -13.54 -7.53 7.51
N ALA A 119 -12.42 -8.25 7.38
CA ALA A 119 -11.62 -8.24 6.16
C ALA A 119 -12.23 -8.94 4.95
N LEU A 120 -13.34 -9.69 5.11
CA LEU A 120 -14.05 -10.51 4.12
C LEU A 120 -13.13 -11.37 3.23
N THR A 121 -13.43 -12.66 3.09
CA THR A 121 -12.59 -13.55 2.29
C THR A 121 -13.20 -13.76 0.90
N PRO A 122 -12.57 -13.25 -0.17
CA PRO A 122 -13.04 -13.54 -1.52
C PRO A 122 -12.90 -15.04 -1.82
N PRO A 123 -13.68 -15.56 -2.78
CA PRO A 123 -13.63 -16.97 -3.16
C PRO A 123 -12.22 -17.38 -3.62
N LYS A 124 -11.85 -18.63 -3.33
CA LYS A 124 -10.57 -19.19 -3.75
C LYS A 124 -10.52 -19.26 -5.27
N ARG A 125 -9.41 -18.82 -5.84
CA ARG A 125 -9.21 -18.82 -7.29
C ARG A 125 -8.64 -20.16 -7.75
N LEU A 126 -9.14 -20.64 -8.88
CA LEU A 126 -8.58 -21.74 -9.65
C LEU A 126 -7.19 -21.33 -10.20
N PRO A 127 -6.27 -22.29 -10.41
CA PRO A 127 -4.96 -21.99 -10.97
C PRO A 127 -5.09 -21.50 -12.41
N THR A 128 -4.52 -20.32 -12.70
CA THR A 128 -4.47 -19.73 -14.05
C THR A 128 -3.09 -19.87 -14.70
N SER A 129 -2.11 -20.41 -13.96
CA SER A 129 -0.75 -20.59 -14.49
C SER A 129 -0.65 -21.97 -15.14
N LYS A 130 -0.19 -22.04 -16.40
CA LYS A 130 -0.04 -23.29 -17.17
C LYS A 130 0.71 -24.36 -16.37
N ILE A 131 1.83 -24.01 -15.74
CA ILE A 131 2.60 -24.93 -14.88
C ILE A 131 1.82 -25.38 -13.65
N SER A 132 1.04 -24.50 -13.02
CA SER A 132 0.24 -24.85 -11.82
C SER A 132 -0.94 -25.76 -12.15
N ILE A 133 -1.49 -25.66 -13.36
CA ILE A 133 -2.50 -26.58 -13.88
C ILE A 133 -1.84 -27.91 -14.21
N PHE A 134 -0.72 -27.87 -14.94
CA PHE A 134 0.03 -29.06 -15.34
C PHE A 134 0.54 -29.88 -14.15
N SER A 135 1.05 -29.22 -13.11
CA SER A 135 1.61 -29.87 -11.93
C SER A 135 0.57 -30.24 -10.87
N ALA A 136 -0.71 -29.89 -11.07
CA ALA A 136 -1.77 -30.23 -10.13
C ALA A 136 -1.86 -31.75 -9.97
N GLY A 137 -1.55 -32.24 -8.76
CA GLY A 137 -1.54 -33.68 -8.45
C GLY A 137 -0.34 -34.45 -9.02
N LYS A 138 0.56 -33.80 -9.75
CA LYS A 138 1.87 -34.37 -10.13
C LYS A 138 2.86 -34.13 -8.99
N GLY A 139 3.82 -35.03 -8.84
CA GLY A 139 4.72 -35.15 -7.68
C GLY A 139 5.61 -33.92 -7.38
N PRO A 140 6.91 -34.10 -7.08
CA PRO A 140 7.77 -32.96 -6.76
C PRO A 140 7.73 -31.85 -7.82
N LEU A 141 7.65 -30.59 -7.37
CA LEU A 141 7.52 -29.43 -8.27
C LEU A 141 8.67 -29.34 -9.27
N VAL A 142 9.89 -29.71 -8.86
CA VAL A 142 11.09 -29.67 -9.70
C VAL A 142 10.95 -30.60 -10.91
N GLU A 143 10.44 -31.80 -10.72
CA GLU A 143 10.22 -32.79 -11.78
C GLU A 143 9.09 -32.32 -12.71
N SER A 144 8.00 -31.81 -12.13
CA SER A 144 6.88 -31.26 -12.90
C SER A 144 7.31 -30.08 -13.79
N VAL A 145 8.24 -29.23 -13.34
CA VAL A 145 8.79 -28.14 -14.15
C VAL A 145 9.68 -28.65 -15.29
N LYS A 146 10.46 -29.70 -15.06
CA LYS A 146 11.25 -30.33 -16.12
C LYS A 146 10.33 -30.92 -17.19
N ALA A 147 9.36 -31.74 -16.78
CA ALA A 147 8.37 -32.31 -17.68
C ALA A 147 7.54 -31.25 -18.42
N PHE A 148 7.22 -30.12 -17.76
CA PHE A 148 6.50 -29.01 -18.40
C PHE A 148 7.30 -28.35 -19.53
N LYS A 149 8.64 -28.36 -19.48
CA LYS A 149 9.46 -27.82 -20.58
C LYS A 149 9.49 -28.72 -21.81
N GLU A 150 9.16 -29.99 -21.63
CA GLU A 150 9.17 -31.02 -22.68
C GLU A 150 7.77 -31.28 -23.28
N ILE A 151 6.76 -30.47 -22.91
CA ILE A 151 5.39 -30.64 -23.41
C ILE A 151 5.28 -30.35 -24.90
N SER A 152 4.37 -31.04 -25.56
CA SER A 152 4.04 -30.78 -26.96
C SER A 152 3.25 -29.47 -27.12
N ALA A 153 3.29 -28.88 -28.32
CA ALA A 153 2.54 -27.66 -28.63
C ALA A 153 1.03 -27.81 -28.38
N PHE A 154 0.47 -28.98 -28.69
CA PHE A 154 -0.95 -29.29 -28.45
C PHE A 154 -1.29 -29.29 -26.96
N GLN A 155 -0.45 -29.90 -26.11
CA GLN A 155 -0.65 -29.87 -24.67
C GLN A 155 -0.51 -28.45 -24.09
N ALA A 156 0.42 -27.65 -24.65
CA ALA A 156 0.57 -26.26 -24.23
C ALA A 156 -0.69 -25.41 -24.54
N GLU A 157 -1.33 -25.66 -25.69
CA GLU A 157 -2.58 -25.01 -26.08
C GLU A 157 -3.75 -25.44 -25.19
N GLU A 158 -3.89 -26.73 -24.89
CA GLU A 158 -4.93 -27.22 -23.97
C GLU A 158 -4.78 -26.61 -22.56
N LEU A 159 -3.55 -26.49 -22.06
CA LEU A 159 -3.26 -25.85 -20.78
C LEU A 159 -3.56 -24.36 -20.79
N GLU A 160 -3.39 -23.69 -21.93
CA GLU A 160 -3.74 -22.29 -22.12
C GLU A 160 -5.25 -22.08 -22.15
N GLN A 161 -5.99 -22.88 -22.92
CA GLN A 161 -7.46 -22.85 -22.92
C GLN A 161 -8.03 -23.13 -21.53
N THR A 162 -7.43 -24.08 -20.80
CA THR A 162 -7.81 -24.37 -19.40
C THR A 162 -7.50 -23.20 -18.48
N ALA A 163 -6.35 -22.54 -18.65
CA ALA A 163 -5.98 -21.36 -17.89
C ALA A 163 -6.93 -20.18 -18.13
N GLU A 164 -7.37 -19.97 -19.38
CA GLU A 164 -8.33 -18.95 -19.76
C GLU A 164 -9.72 -19.22 -19.16
N LYS A 165 -10.23 -20.45 -19.29
CA LYS A 165 -11.50 -20.88 -18.66
C LYS A 165 -11.46 -20.69 -17.14
N ASN A 166 -10.35 -21.06 -16.51
CA ASN A 166 -10.15 -20.83 -15.07
C ASN A 166 -10.10 -19.34 -14.73
N ALA A 167 -9.45 -18.51 -15.56
CA ALA A 167 -9.39 -17.07 -15.37
C ALA A 167 -10.78 -16.42 -15.50
N GLU A 168 -11.57 -16.82 -16.49
CA GLU A 168 -12.96 -16.40 -16.68
C GLU A 168 -13.83 -16.79 -15.50
N THR A 169 -13.76 -18.06 -15.08
CA THR A 169 -14.49 -18.55 -13.90
C THR A 169 -14.09 -17.77 -12.65
N ASN A 170 -12.79 -17.48 -12.47
CA ASN A 170 -12.31 -16.69 -11.34
C ASN A 170 -12.80 -15.24 -11.37
N ARG A 171 -12.91 -14.62 -12.56
CA ARG A 171 -13.48 -13.28 -12.71
C ARG A 171 -14.96 -13.30 -12.37
N HIS A 172 -15.71 -14.20 -12.99
CA HIS A 172 -17.14 -14.32 -12.79
C HIS A 172 -17.51 -14.62 -11.33
N ASN A 173 -16.83 -15.58 -10.69
CA ASN A 173 -17.04 -15.90 -9.28
C ASN A 173 -16.71 -14.71 -8.36
N LEU A 174 -15.70 -13.91 -8.71
CA LEU A 174 -15.36 -12.71 -7.94
C LEU A 174 -16.40 -11.62 -8.14
N GLU A 175 -16.87 -11.40 -9.37
CA GLU A 175 -17.91 -10.42 -9.70
C GLU A 175 -19.23 -10.76 -8.98
N GLN A 176 -19.73 -11.99 -9.09
CA GLN A 176 -20.92 -12.44 -8.38
C GLN A 176 -20.79 -12.28 -6.86
N TRP A 177 -19.61 -12.59 -6.31
CA TRP A 177 -19.34 -12.40 -4.89
C TRP A 177 -19.29 -10.92 -4.49
N ILE A 178 -18.79 -10.03 -5.35
CA ILE A 178 -18.81 -8.58 -5.10
C ILE A 178 -20.24 -8.04 -5.18
N GLU A 179 -21.03 -8.51 -6.14
CA GLU A 179 -22.43 -8.13 -6.31
C GLU A 179 -23.30 -8.53 -5.11
N SER A 180 -22.98 -9.66 -4.46
CA SER A 180 -23.69 -10.09 -3.25
C SER A 180 -23.41 -9.23 -2.01
N HIS A 181 -22.40 -8.36 -2.06
CA HIS A 181 -22.04 -7.47 -0.95
C HIS A 181 -22.29 -6.01 -1.32
N THR A 182 -22.54 -5.20 -0.29
CA THR A 182 -22.70 -3.76 -0.48
C THR A 182 -21.34 -3.08 -0.74
N PRO A 183 -21.30 -1.97 -1.50
CA PRO A 183 -20.06 -1.21 -1.71
C PRO A 183 -19.41 -0.75 -0.40
N LEU A 184 -20.22 -0.44 0.62
CA LEU A 184 -19.75 -0.01 1.94
C LEU A 184 -19.04 -1.15 2.69
N GLU A 185 -19.60 -2.36 2.67
CA GLU A 185 -18.97 -3.55 3.27
C GLU A 185 -17.62 -3.84 2.62
N ILE A 186 -17.53 -3.83 1.28
CA ILE A 186 -16.26 -4.08 0.58
C ILE A 186 -15.23 -2.98 0.92
N ARG A 187 -15.66 -1.73 1.07
CA ARG A 187 -14.77 -0.63 1.48
C ARG A 187 -14.24 -0.83 2.90
N ASN A 188 -15.12 -1.19 3.84
CA ASN A 188 -14.75 -1.49 5.23
C ASN A 188 -13.81 -2.70 5.30
N ALA A 189 -14.07 -3.72 4.51
CA ALA A 189 -13.18 -4.86 4.35
C ALA A 189 -11.82 -4.46 3.81
N ASN A 190 -11.75 -3.61 2.79
CA ASN A 190 -10.49 -3.09 2.26
C ASN A 190 -9.72 -2.26 3.30
N ALA A 191 -10.40 -1.50 4.16
CA ALA A 191 -9.78 -0.80 5.27
C ALA A 191 -9.18 -1.76 6.31
N ALA A 192 -9.91 -2.82 6.68
CA ALA A 192 -9.43 -3.87 7.58
C ALA A 192 -8.24 -4.63 6.99
N ARG A 193 -8.32 -5.03 5.72
CA ARG A 193 -7.23 -5.68 4.96
C ARG A 193 -5.97 -4.81 4.92
N ARG A 194 -6.09 -3.49 4.74
CA ARG A 194 -4.95 -2.55 4.82
C ARG A 194 -4.30 -2.51 6.20
N LYS A 195 -5.09 -2.58 7.29
CA LYS A 195 -4.56 -2.71 8.66
C LYS A 195 -3.86 -4.06 8.85
N LEU A 196 -4.48 -5.16 8.42
CA LEU A 196 -3.89 -6.51 8.50
C LEU A 196 -2.58 -6.63 7.74
N ARG A 197 -2.43 -6.01 6.56
CA ARG A 197 -1.15 -6.01 5.82
C ARG A 197 0.00 -5.37 6.61
N ARG A 198 -0.29 -4.37 7.45
CA ARG A 198 0.71 -3.71 8.32
C ARG A 198 1.05 -4.57 9.54
N ILE A 199 0.04 -5.18 10.17
CA ILE A 199 0.23 -6.01 11.36
C ILE A 199 0.85 -7.38 11.03
N LEU A 200 0.45 -7.97 9.89
CA LEU A 200 0.85 -9.32 9.45
C LEU A 200 1.59 -9.25 8.10
N PRO A 201 2.86 -8.77 8.07
CA PRO A 201 3.60 -8.60 6.83
C PRO A 201 3.81 -9.91 6.06
N LYS A 202 3.96 -11.05 6.78
CA LYS A 202 4.07 -12.39 6.20
C LYS A 202 2.81 -12.81 5.41
N LYS A 203 1.64 -12.25 5.74
CA LYS A 203 0.36 -12.51 5.06
C LYS A 203 -0.09 -11.32 4.20
N SER A 204 0.82 -10.39 3.89
CA SER A 204 0.49 -9.16 3.16
C SER A 204 -0.16 -9.44 1.79
N ARG A 205 0.31 -10.47 1.09
CA ARG A 205 -0.22 -10.90 -0.22
C ARG A 205 -1.66 -11.43 -0.12
N THR A 206 -1.99 -12.15 0.94
CA THR A 206 -3.34 -12.70 1.18
C THR A 206 -4.36 -11.60 1.45
N TYR A 207 -3.96 -10.53 2.15
CA TYR A 207 -4.81 -9.38 2.47
C TYR A 207 -4.70 -8.24 1.44
N GLY A 208 -4.46 -8.57 0.16
CA GLY A 208 -4.52 -7.59 -0.94
C GLY A 208 -5.91 -6.98 -1.10
N ALA A 209 -6.03 -5.72 -1.54
CA ALA A 209 -7.32 -5.06 -1.69
C ALA A 209 -8.22 -5.80 -2.69
N ILE A 210 -9.51 -5.90 -2.35
CA ILE A 210 -10.58 -6.37 -3.21
C ILE A 210 -10.88 -5.23 -4.20
N LYS A 211 -10.86 -5.53 -5.49
CA LYS A 211 -11.16 -4.55 -6.53
C LYS A 211 -12.66 -4.55 -6.75
N ASP A 212 -13.30 -3.40 -6.58
CA ASP A 212 -14.72 -3.19 -6.86
C ASP A 212 -14.83 -1.85 -7.59
N ASP A 213 -15.39 -1.88 -8.80
CA ASP A 213 -15.48 -0.71 -9.68
C ASP A 213 -16.52 0.32 -9.18
N ARG A 214 -17.44 -0.10 -8.29
CA ARG A 214 -18.41 0.79 -7.63
C ARG A 214 -17.77 1.69 -6.58
N GLN A 215 -16.53 1.40 -6.16
CA GLN A 215 -15.86 2.19 -5.13
C GLN A 215 -15.52 3.60 -5.62
N VAL A 216 -16.07 4.59 -4.92
CA VAL A 216 -15.81 6.01 -5.16
C VAL A 216 -14.32 6.32 -4.97
N LYS A 217 -13.71 6.94 -5.99
CA LYS A 217 -12.31 7.37 -5.98
C LYS A 217 -12.15 8.63 -5.14
N ALA A 218 -11.07 8.70 -4.36
CA ALA A 218 -10.74 9.86 -3.53
C ALA A 218 -10.71 11.17 -4.35
N PRO A 219 -11.01 12.32 -3.71
CA PRO A 219 -10.89 13.62 -4.36
C PRO A 219 -9.42 13.90 -4.71
N ARG A 220 -9.21 14.54 -5.85
CA ARG A 220 -7.90 14.94 -6.36
C ARG A 220 -7.57 16.33 -5.81
N ASN A 221 -6.30 16.56 -5.51
CA ASN A 221 -5.82 17.90 -5.18
C ASN A 221 -5.47 18.69 -6.46
N ALA A 222 -5.30 20.00 -6.33
CA ALA A 222 -4.98 20.90 -7.44
C ALA A 222 -3.74 20.46 -8.22
N TYR A 223 -2.66 20.06 -7.53
CA TYR A 223 -1.44 19.57 -8.18
C TYR A 223 -1.67 18.27 -8.99
N LEU A 224 -2.47 17.33 -8.50
CA LEU A 224 -2.78 16.09 -9.23
C LEU A 224 -3.59 16.38 -10.48
N LEU A 225 -4.51 17.36 -10.42
CA LEU A 225 -5.26 17.81 -11.58
C LEU A 225 -4.34 18.47 -12.61
N TYR A 226 -3.45 19.36 -12.16
CA TYR A 226 -2.39 19.95 -13.00
C TYR A 226 -1.50 18.90 -13.66
N SER A 227 -0.99 17.97 -12.87
CA SER A 227 -0.11 16.91 -13.36
C SER A 227 -0.81 15.98 -14.34
N LEU A 228 -2.11 15.73 -14.16
CA LEU A 228 -2.91 14.94 -15.08
C LEU A 228 -3.10 15.68 -16.41
N ASP A 229 -3.39 16.97 -16.36
CA ASP A 229 -3.53 17.82 -17.56
C ASP A 229 -2.23 17.81 -18.37
N LYS A 230 -1.10 18.13 -17.74
CA LYS A 230 0.23 18.10 -18.38
C LYS A 230 0.61 16.73 -18.95
N HIS A 231 0.24 15.65 -18.27
CA HIS A 231 0.46 14.30 -18.78
C HIS A 231 -0.41 14.00 -20.01
N ASN A 232 -1.66 14.47 -20.03
CA ASN A 232 -2.58 14.28 -21.14
C ASN A 232 -2.25 15.17 -22.35
N SER A 233 -1.77 16.39 -22.13
CA SER A 233 -1.27 17.27 -23.19
C SER A 233 -0.04 16.70 -23.90
N GLY A 234 0.69 15.79 -23.25
CA GLY A 234 1.85 15.12 -23.82
C GLY A 234 3.10 15.99 -23.96
N GLU A 235 3.11 17.16 -23.32
CA GLU A 235 4.21 18.16 -23.35
C GLU A 235 5.56 17.52 -23.00
N PHE A 236 5.57 16.57 -22.07
CA PHE A 236 6.75 15.88 -21.57
C PHE A 236 6.89 14.42 -22.04
N ASN A 237 6.22 14.04 -23.14
CA ASN A 237 6.25 12.66 -23.63
C ASN A 237 7.63 12.23 -24.16
N HIS A 238 8.46 13.20 -24.57
CA HIS A 238 9.83 12.98 -25.00
C HIS A 238 10.77 12.61 -23.85
N LEU A 239 10.40 12.94 -22.61
CA LEU A 239 11.19 12.62 -21.42
C LEU A 239 10.83 11.24 -20.86
N PRO A 240 11.80 10.52 -20.26
CA PRO A 240 11.51 9.33 -19.49
C PRO A 240 10.58 9.67 -18.31
N ALA A 241 9.76 8.70 -17.89
CA ALA A 241 8.68 8.93 -16.92
C ALA A 241 9.13 9.61 -15.61
N LYS A 242 10.33 9.30 -15.12
CA LYS A 242 10.89 9.92 -13.92
C LYS A 242 11.18 11.41 -14.10
N GLU A 243 11.73 11.79 -15.24
CA GLU A 243 12.05 13.19 -15.55
C GLU A 243 10.78 13.99 -15.84
N ARG A 244 9.79 13.36 -16.50
CA ARG A 244 8.45 13.95 -16.71
C ARG A 244 7.79 14.37 -15.40
N ILE A 245 7.81 13.52 -14.38
CA ILE A 245 7.25 13.84 -13.07
C ILE A 245 8.02 14.99 -12.42
N ALA A 246 9.35 14.95 -12.48
CA ALA A 246 10.20 15.99 -11.91
C ALA A 246 9.96 17.35 -12.58
N GLU A 247 9.84 17.38 -13.90
CA GLU A 247 9.60 18.60 -14.65
C GLU A 247 8.20 19.15 -14.42
N THR A 248 7.19 18.29 -14.35
CA THR A 248 5.82 18.69 -13.97
C THR A 248 5.79 19.31 -12.56
N ALA A 249 6.55 18.75 -11.61
CA ALA A 249 6.64 19.31 -10.26
C ALA A 249 7.36 20.67 -10.23
N ARG A 250 8.43 20.85 -11.01
CA ARG A 250 9.11 22.15 -11.16
C ARG A 250 8.20 23.19 -11.79
N SER A 251 7.50 22.79 -12.86
CA SER A 251 6.55 23.62 -13.58
C SER A 251 5.41 24.07 -12.67
N TRP A 252 4.85 23.19 -11.83
CA TRP A 252 3.84 23.58 -10.82
C TRP A 252 4.36 24.58 -9.78
N LYS A 253 5.60 24.40 -9.29
CA LYS A 253 6.19 25.33 -8.33
C LYS A 253 6.35 26.73 -8.92
N ASN A 254 6.75 26.79 -10.18
CA ASN A 254 6.97 28.04 -10.93
C ASN A 254 5.70 28.59 -11.61
N ALA A 255 4.57 27.88 -11.53
CA ALA A 255 3.30 28.32 -12.10
C ALA A 255 2.81 29.60 -11.42
N SER A 256 2.14 30.46 -12.17
CA SER A 256 1.56 31.69 -11.64
C SER A 256 0.43 31.38 -10.65
N GLU A 257 0.16 32.31 -9.73
CA GLU A 257 -0.94 32.12 -8.79
C GLU A 257 -2.29 31.98 -9.51
N SER A 258 -2.49 32.72 -10.60
CA SER A 258 -3.68 32.59 -11.45
C SER A 258 -3.86 31.19 -12.05
N GLU A 259 -2.76 30.52 -12.42
CA GLU A 259 -2.82 29.14 -12.91
C GLU A 259 -3.16 28.20 -11.76
N LYS A 260 -2.54 28.37 -10.59
CA LYS A 260 -2.83 27.57 -9.40
C LYS A 260 -4.28 27.74 -8.93
N GLU A 261 -4.82 28.96 -8.94
CA GLU A 261 -6.21 29.30 -8.61
C GLU A 261 -7.20 28.53 -9.50
N ARG A 262 -6.93 28.45 -10.81
CA ARG A 262 -7.75 27.62 -11.72
C ARG A 262 -7.82 26.17 -11.25
N TYR A 263 -6.71 25.58 -10.82
CA TYR A 263 -6.72 24.20 -10.32
C TYR A 263 -7.27 24.05 -8.90
N LYS A 264 -7.21 25.10 -8.07
CA LYS A 264 -7.91 25.16 -6.77
C LYS A 264 -9.43 25.09 -7.00
N ALA A 265 -9.97 25.85 -7.96
CA ALA A 265 -11.38 25.77 -8.34
C ALA A 265 -11.77 24.35 -8.84
N LEU A 266 -10.96 23.75 -9.72
CA LEU A 266 -11.21 22.37 -10.18
C LEU A 266 -11.12 21.34 -9.03
N GLN A 267 -10.28 21.57 -8.03
CA GLN A 267 -10.21 20.73 -6.83
C GLN A 267 -11.51 20.82 -6.01
N GLU A 268 -12.13 22.00 -5.90
CA GLU A 268 -13.42 22.17 -5.21
C GLU A 268 -14.57 21.48 -5.97
N GLU A 269 -14.58 21.58 -7.29
CA GLU A 269 -15.51 20.83 -8.14
C GLU A 269 -15.34 19.32 -7.96
N ASP A 270 -14.10 18.84 -7.95
CA ASP A 270 -13.77 17.42 -7.77
C ASP A 270 -14.12 16.93 -6.35
N ARG A 271 -13.99 17.79 -5.34
CA ARG A 271 -14.44 17.54 -3.96
C ARG A 271 -15.96 17.41 -3.90
N THR A 272 -16.69 18.28 -4.58
CA THR A 272 -18.15 18.24 -4.66
C THR A 272 -18.61 16.96 -5.36
N ARG A 273 -17.98 16.62 -6.48
CA ARG A 273 -18.17 15.35 -7.20
C ARG A 273 -17.97 14.15 -6.28
N TYR A 274 -16.88 14.13 -5.50
CA TYR A 274 -16.61 13.07 -4.53
C TYR A 274 -17.70 12.96 -3.45
N ILE A 275 -18.15 14.08 -2.87
CA ILE A 275 -19.20 14.08 -1.83
C ILE A 275 -20.51 13.50 -2.38
N ASN A 276 -20.91 13.92 -3.58
CA ASN A 276 -22.14 13.46 -4.24
C ASN A 276 -22.06 11.96 -4.58
N GLU A 277 -20.97 11.51 -5.19
CA GLU A 277 -20.74 10.09 -5.49
C GLU A 277 -20.71 9.26 -4.21
N TYR A 278 -20.05 9.74 -3.16
CA TYR A 278 -19.94 9.05 -1.88
C TYR A 278 -21.31 8.87 -1.23
N LYS A 279 -22.12 9.93 -1.18
CA LYS A 279 -23.47 9.89 -0.61
C LYS A 279 -24.39 8.96 -1.41
N SER A 280 -24.30 9.00 -2.74
CA SER A 280 -25.06 8.12 -3.63
C SER A 280 -24.69 6.64 -3.46
N THR A 281 -23.40 6.33 -3.42
CA THR A 281 -22.91 4.93 -3.38
C THR A 281 -22.97 4.30 -2.00
N TYR A 282 -22.68 5.06 -0.94
CA TYR A 282 -22.55 4.52 0.41
C TYR A 282 -23.69 4.93 1.36
N GLY A 283 -24.53 5.90 1.01
CA GLY A 283 -25.62 6.39 1.87
C GLY A 283 -25.15 7.21 3.08
N GLU A 284 -23.85 7.36 3.28
CA GLU A 284 -23.24 8.15 4.35
C GLU A 284 -22.57 9.39 3.77
N GLU A 285 -22.27 10.38 4.61
CA GLU A 285 -21.44 11.52 4.19
C GLU A 285 -19.95 11.21 4.45
N PRO A 286 -19.05 11.63 3.56
CA PRO A 286 -17.64 11.40 3.78
C PRO A 286 -17.17 12.21 4.99
N LYS A 287 -16.44 11.56 5.90
CA LYS A 287 -15.68 12.26 6.95
C LYS A 287 -14.50 12.99 6.32
N MET A 288 -14.80 14.12 5.69
CA MET A 288 -13.79 15.06 5.24
C MET A 288 -13.23 15.73 6.49
N LEU A 289 -11.92 15.68 6.68
CA LEU A 289 -11.27 16.63 7.57
C LEU A 289 -11.60 17.99 6.95
N GLU A 290 -12.34 18.83 7.67
CA GLU A 290 -12.37 20.23 7.32
C GLU A 290 -10.91 20.66 7.22
N SER A 291 -10.54 21.17 6.05
CA SER A 291 -9.29 21.86 5.88
C SER A 291 -9.36 23.05 6.82
N SER A 292 -8.89 22.87 8.06
CA SER A 292 -8.41 24.00 8.83
C SER A 292 -7.39 24.66 7.93
N ASP A 293 -7.69 25.89 7.52
CA ASP A 293 -6.83 26.74 6.70
C ASP A 293 -5.37 26.58 7.16
N ALA A 294 -4.60 25.83 6.39
CA ALA A 294 -3.19 25.61 6.61
C ALA A 294 -2.50 26.20 5.39
N GLU A 295 -2.33 27.53 5.49
CA GLU A 295 -1.16 28.29 5.10
C GLU A 295 -0.16 27.53 4.21
N ASP A 296 0.04 28.09 3.02
CA ASP A 296 1.00 27.72 2.00
C ASP A 296 2.37 27.26 2.56
N PHE A 297 2.85 26.11 2.10
CA PHE A 297 4.27 25.72 2.13
C PHE A 297 4.66 24.96 0.86
#